data_AF-A0ABF7PZB5-F1
#
_entry.id   AF-A0ABF7PZB5-F1
#
_cell.length_a   1.000
_cell.length_b   1.000
_cell.length_c   1.000
_cell.angle_alpha   90.00
_cell.angle_beta   90.00
_cell.angle_gamma   90.00
#
_symmetry.space_group_name_H-M   'P 1'
#
loop_
_entity.id
_entity.type
_entity.pdbx_description
1 polymer ?
#
loop_
_entity_poly.entity_id
_entity_poly.type
_entity_poly.pdbx_seq_one_letter_code
_entity_poly.pdbx_strand_id
1 'polypeptide(L)'
;MPRLICLISTTIRTAPSVRNQADAYHAGLERTFDLLANFPRIGASVSDIAPGHRRFRFQAHIVFYTEDPDGVVIRVILHHSREIRPDLFD
;
A
#
# COMPACT_ATOMS: atom_id res chain seq x y z
N MET A 1 24.99 3.54 -12.21
CA MET A 1 24.89 3.65 -10.74
C MET A 1 23.47 4.05 -10.37
N PRO A 2 22.56 3.12 -10.00
CA PRO A 2 21.20 3.50 -9.67
C PRO A 2 21.06 3.72 -8.17
N ARG A 3 20.82 4.97 -7.77
CA ARG A 3 20.27 5.31 -6.45
C ARG A 3 18.94 6.00 -6.71
N LEU A 4 17.83 5.31 -6.48
CA LEU A 4 16.53 5.93 -6.19
C LEU A 4 15.56 4.85 -5.67
N ILE A 5 15.95 4.27 -4.54
CA ILE A 5 15.01 3.69 -3.57
C ILE A 5 14.16 4.85 -3.08
N CYS A 6 12.91 4.91 -3.51
CA CYS A 6 12.05 6.00 -3.10
C CYS A 6 11.39 5.64 -1.77
N LEU A 7 12.10 6.11 -0.74
CA LEU A 7 11.67 6.43 0.61
C LEU A 7 10.15 6.42 0.85
N ILE A 8 9.67 5.32 1.45
CA ILE A 8 8.72 5.40 2.56
C ILE A 8 9.53 5.65 3.84
N SER A 9 10.39 6.67 3.83
CA SER A 9 11.25 7.05 4.95
C SER A 9 11.21 8.56 5.14
N THR A 10 9.99 9.08 5.28
CA THR A 10 9.80 10.30 6.06
C THR A 10 9.26 9.88 7.41
N THR A 11 10.20 9.50 8.29
CA THR A 11 10.08 9.69 9.73
C THR A 11 8.80 9.13 10.39
N ILE A 12 8.81 7.83 10.69
CA ILE A 12 8.04 7.30 11.83
C ILE A 12 8.77 7.74 13.11
N ARG A 13 8.73 9.04 13.41
CA ARG A 13 9.14 9.59 14.71
C ARG A 13 7.99 10.46 15.14
N THR A 14 7.24 9.95 16.11
CA THR A 14 6.20 10.66 16.83
C THR A 14 6.76 11.98 17.35
N ALA A 15 6.48 13.07 16.63
CA ALA A 15 6.75 14.43 17.09
C ALA A 15 5.67 15.37 16.55
N PRO A 16 5.24 16.36 17.35
CA PRO A 16 3.85 16.80 17.36
C PRO A 16 3.69 18.14 16.65
N SER A 17 3.71 18.23 15.31
CA SER A 17 3.35 19.49 14.64
C SER A 17 3.16 19.37 13.10
N VAL A 18 1.93 19.05 12.65
CA VAL A 18 1.13 19.57 11.50
C VAL A 18 -0.08 18.61 11.41
N ARG A 19 -1.06 18.76 12.32
CA ARG A 19 -1.75 17.59 12.91
C ARG A 19 -3.05 17.09 12.27
N ASN A 20 -3.60 17.73 11.23
CA ASN A 20 -4.93 17.30 10.73
C ASN A 20 -4.90 16.53 9.41
N GLN A 21 -4.04 16.87 8.45
CA GLN A 21 -4.07 16.21 7.15
C GLN A 21 -3.26 14.90 7.13
N ALA A 22 -2.08 14.88 7.74
CA ALA A 22 -1.27 13.65 7.83
C ALA A 22 -1.96 12.59 8.70
N ASP A 23 -2.53 13.00 9.83
CA ASP A 23 -3.24 12.10 10.74
C ASP A 23 -4.54 11.57 10.14
N ALA A 24 -5.31 12.41 9.45
CA ALA A 24 -6.51 11.95 8.73
C ALA A 24 -6.17 11.01 7.57
N TYR A 25 -5.05 11.26 6.89
CA TYR A 25 -4.55 10.39 5.84
C TYR A 25 -4.09 9.02 6.38
N HIS A 26 -3.36 9.02 7.50
CA HIS A 26 -2.96 7.79 8.19
C HIS A 26 -4.16 7.01 8.71
N ALA A 27 -5.12 7.67 9.37
CA ALA A 27 -6.35 7.03 9.82
C ALA A 27 -7.17 6.47 8.64
N GLY A 28 -7.10 7.11 7.47
CA GLY A 28 -7.71 6.61 6.24
C GLY A 28 -7.04 5.34 5.71
N LEU A 29 -5.71 5.26 5.77
CA LEU A 29 -4.95 4.06 5.42
C LEU A 29 -5.23 2.92 6.40
N GLU A 30 -5.24 3.17 7.71
CA GLU A 30 -5.55 2.16 8.72
C GLU A 30 -6.94 1.55 8.49
N ARG A 31 -7.96 2.38 8.30
CA ARG A 31 -9.31 1.90 7.94
C ARG A 31 -9.34 1.12 6.64
N THR A 32 -8.48 1.48 5.68
CA THR A 32 -8.36 0.73 4.43
C THR A 32 -7.75 -0.64 4.69
N PHE A 33 -6.75 -0.76 5.55
CA PHE A 33 -6.16 -2.05 5.90
C PHE A 33 -7.14 -2.92 6.67
N ASP A 34 -7.92 -2.37 7.59
CA ASP A 34 -9.00 -3.09 8.26
C ASP A 34 -10.04 -3.60 7.25
N LEU A 35 -10.42 -2.76 6.28
CA LEU A 35 -11.34 -3.15 5.23
C LEU A 35 -10.78 -4.30 4.38
N LEU A 36 -9.49 -4.25 4.04
CA LEU A 36 -8.81 -5.30 3.27
C LEU A 36 -8.66 -6.59 4.08
N ALA A 37 -8.41 -6.51 5.39
CA ALA A 37 -8.35 -7.68 6.26
C ALA A 37 -9.70 -8.38 6.38
N ASN A 38 -10.79 -7.61 6.50
CA ASN A 38 -12.15 -8.18 6.58
C ASN A 38 -12.68 -8.66 5.22
N PHE A 39 -12.30 -7.99 4.14
CA PHE A 39 -12.75 -8.33 2.79
C PHE A 39 -11.59 -8.40 1.79
N PRO A 40 -10.73 -9.43 1.87
CA PRO A 40 -9.52 -9.53 1.04
C PRO A 40 -9.78 -9.51 -0.47
N ARG A 41 -10.99 -9.88 -0.89
CA ARG A 41 -11.35 -10.03 -2.32
C ARG A 41 -11.88 -8.75 -2.98
N ILE A 42 -12.01 -7.64 -2.24
CA ILE A 42 -12.49 -6.36 -2.81
C ILE A 42 -11.46 -5.70 -3.73
N GLY A 43 -10.17 -5.99 -3.53
CA GLY A 43 -9.11 -5.52 -4.41
C GLY A 43 -9.11 -6.25 -5.74
N ALA A 44 -8.75 -5.53 -6.80
CA ALA A 44 -8.64 -6.09 -8.13
C ALA A 44 -7.46 -7.07 -8.18
N SER A 45 -7.70 -8.27 -8.71
CA SER A 45 -6.64 -9.23 -8.99
C SER A 45 -5.66 -8.64 -10.01
N VAL A 46 -4.37 -8.85 -9.76
CA VAL A 46 -3.29 -8.57 -10.73
C VAL A 46 -2.46 -9.82 -11.00
N SER A 47 -3.10 -10.99 -10.85
CA SER A 47 -2.47 -12.30 -11.12
C SER A 47 -1.85 -12.42 -12.52
N ASP A 48 -2.31 -11.61 -13.48
CA ASP A 48 -1.75 -11.54 -14.84
C ASP A 48 -0.30 -11.04 -14.86
N ILE A 49 0.09 -10.25 -13.87
CA ILE A 49 1.42 -9.63 -13.74
C ILE A 49 2.19 -10.26 -12.56
N ALA A 50 1.50 -10.50 -11.44
CA ALA A 50 2.06 -11.08 -10.23
C ALA A 50 1.04 -12.07 -9.62
N PRO A 51 1.24 -13.38 -9.80
CA PRO A 51 0.29 -14.39 -9.31
C PRO A 51 -0.04 -14.23 -7.83
N GLY A 52 -1.33 -14.35 -7.50
CA GLY A 52 -1.81 -14.24 -6.11
C GLY A 52 -1.84 -12.83 -5.53
N HIS A 53 -1.37 -11.83 -6.29
CA HIS A 53 -1.40 -10.44 -5.86
C HIS A 53 -2.72 -9.77 -6.23
N ARG A 54 -3.12 -8.86 -5.35
CA ARG A 54 -4.24 -7.95 -5.53
C ARG A 54 -3.80 -6.53 -5.30
N ARG A 55 -4.53 -5.60 -5.92
CA ARG A 55 -4.34 -4.17 -5.73
C ARG A 55 -5.61 -3.49 -5.27
N PHE A 56 -5.47 -2.53 -4.38
CA PHE A 56 -6.55 -1.66 -3.96
C PHE A 56 -6.10 -0.20 -4.01
N ARG A 57 -6.89 0.66 -4.67
CA ARG A 57 -6.56 2.09 -4.78
C ARG A 57 -7.19 2.85 -3.61
N PHE A 58 -6.35 3.49 -2.81
CA PHE A 58 -6.76 4.43 -1.79
C PHE A 58 -6.24 5.83 -2.12
N GLN A 59 -7.13 6.70 -2.58
CA GLN A 59 -6.80 8.05 -3.04
C GLN A 59 -5.64 8.06 -4.05
N ALA A 60 -4.52 8.67 -3.67
CA ALA A 60 -3.32 8.79 -4.47
C ALA A 60 -2.36 7.60 -4.30
N HIS A 61 -2.70 6.58 -3.50
CA HIS A 61 -1.88 5.40 -3.27
C HIS A 61 -2.57 4.11 -3.76
N ILE A 62 -1.76 3.13 -4.13
CA ILE A 62 -2.15 1.79 -4.57
C ILE A 62 -1.48 0.82 -3.61
N VAL A 63 -2.29 0.06 -2.90
CA VAL A 63 -1.86 -0.97 -1.95
C VAL A 63 -1.84 -2.30 -2.71
N PHE A 64 -0.67 -2.92 -2.80
CA PHE A 64 -0.50 -4.28 -3.30
C PHE A 64 -0.40 -5.23 -2.12
N TYR A 65 -1.19 -6.29 -2.18
CA TYR A 65 -1.28 -7.26 -1.09
C TYR A 65 -1.60 -8.66 -1.63
N THR A 66 -1.37 -9.68 -0.81
CA THR A 66 -1.76 -11.07 -1.09
C THR A 66 -2.79 -11.53 -0.06
N GLU A 67 -3.69 -12.42 -0.47
CA GLU A 67 -4.57 -13.13 0.46
C GLU A 67 -3.74 -14.15 1.26
N ASP A 68 -3.99 -14.26 2.56
CA ASP A 68 -3.40 -15.24 3.46
C ASP A 68 -4.53 -15.92 4.27
N PRO A 69 -4.40 -17.18 4.72
CA PRO A 69 -5.43 -17.83 5.54
C PRO A 69 -5.85 -17.03 6.77
N ASP A 70 -4.92 -16.28 7.38
CA ASP A 70 -5.18 -15.48 8.57
C ASP A 70 -5.47 -13.99 8.27
N GLY A 71 -5.53 -13.59 6.99
CA GLY A 71 -5.88 -12.23 6.59
C GLY A 71 -5.28 -11.76 5.26
N VAL A 72 -4.63 -10.59 5.29
CA VAL A 72 -3.95 -10.02 4.11
C VAL A 72 -2.53 -9.59 4.46
N VAL A 73 -1.60 -9.83 3.53
CA VAL A 73 -0.22 -9.37 3.67
C VAL A 73 0.02 -8.24 2.70
N ILE A 74 0.23 -7.03 3.23
CA ILE A 74 0.57 -5.85 2.43
C ILE A 74 2.02 -6.00 1.97
N ARG A 75 2.22 -6.08 0.65
CA ARG A 75 3.54 -6.23 0.03
C ARG A 75 4.17 -4.89 -0.25
N VAL A 76 3.43 -3.98 -0.90
CA VAL A 76 3.95 -2.67 -1.32
C VAL A 76 2.82 -1.64 -1.33
N ILE A 77 3.14 -0.39 -0.98
CA ILE A 77 2.25 0.76 -1.16
C ILE A 77 2.95 1.74 -2.10
N LEU A 78 2.33 2.01 -3.25
CA LEU A 78 2.84 2.92 -4.27
C LEU A 78 1.98 4.15 -4.41
N HIS A 79 2.58 5.30 -4.70
CA HIS A 79 1.82 6.45 -5.19
C HIS A 79 1.35 6.19 -6.63
N HIS A 80 0.09 6.48 -6.97
CA HIS A 80 -0.55 6.15 -8.23
C HIS A 80 0.12 6.78 -9.46
N SER A 81 0.84 7.90 -9.26
CA SER A 81 1.57 8.59 -10.32
C SER A 81 2.92 7.93 -10.64
N ARG A 82 3.23 6.80 -10.02
CA ARG A 82 4.46 6.05 -10.25
C ARG A 82 4.18 4.91 -11.19
N GLU A 83 5.05 4.76 -12.18
CA GLU A 83 5.07 3.59 -13.04
C GLU A 83 5.25 2.33 -12.18
N ILE A 84 4.32 1.39 -12.32
CA ILE A 84 4.43 0.06 -11.73
C ILE A 84 5.48 -0.68 -12.55
N ARG A 85 6.62 -1.00 -11.96
CA ARG A 85 7.65 -1.80 -12.62
C ARG A 85 7.48 -3.28 -12.23
N PRO A 86 7.64 -4.23 -13.17
CA PRO A 86 7.43 -5.66 -12.90
C PRO A 86 8.37 -6.24 -11.82
N ASP A 87 9.59 -5.72 -11.73
CA ASP A 87 10.64 -6.12 -10.77
C ASP A 87 10.30 -5.80 -9.30
N LEU A 88 9.16 -5.18 -9.05
CA LEU A 88 8.70 -4.86 -7.70
C LEU A 88 7.98 -6.01 -7.00
N PHE A 89 7.70 -7.11 -7.72
CA PHE A 89 6.97 -8.28 -7.23
C PHE A 89 7.82 -9.56 -7.13
N ASP A 90 9.12 -9.48 -7.42
CA ASP A 90 10.11 -10.55 -7.16
C ASP A 90 10.51 -10.60 -5.67
#